data_AF-A0A8C1SHN4-F1
#
_entry.id   AF-A0A8C1SHN4-F1
#
_cell.length_a   1.000
_cell.length_b   1.000
_cell.length_c   1.000
_cell.angle_alpha   90.00
_cell.angle_beta   90.00
_cell.angle_gamma   90.00
#
_symmetry.space_group_name_H-M   'P 1'
#
loop_
_entity.id
_entity.type
_entity.pdbx_description
1 polymer ?
#
loop_
_entity_poly.entity_id
_entity_poly.type
_entity_poly.pdbx_seq_one_letter_code
_entity_poly.pdbx_strand_id
1 'polypeptide(L)'
;LIGLWTVCAEAYNPDEDEEEREPRVTYPKTDEQRQRLQEACKDILLFKNLDQEQMSQVLDAMFEKVVVTGEHIIDQDDDGDNFYVIERGTFDIMLKADGTTRTVGSYDNRGSFGELALMYNTPRAATIIATSSGALWCLDRLTFRRIIVRNNAKKRKMYEAFIGTLPLLTSLEVSERMKVVDVLSTKVYNSGEQIIAQGDLAESFYIVESGHVRITMKRSKSKNDTEDEEVEIATCSRGQYFGELALVTNKPRAASAYAMDNVKCLVMDVQAFERLLGPCMDIMKRNIANYEEQLIMLFGSHIAIQEPNA
;
A
#
# COMPACT_ATOMS: atom_id res chain seq x y z
N LEU A 1 21.67 41.62 -7.91
CA LEU A 1 21.15 40.73 -8.97
C LEU A 1 21.34 39.30 -8.48
N ILE A 2 20.39 38.78 -7.71
CA ILE A 2 20.38 37.39 -7.26
C ILE A 2 19.09 36.83 -7.84
N GLY A 3 19.21 36.04 -8.91
CA GLY A 3 18.07 35.45 -9.60
C GLY A 3 17.44 34.39 -8.73
N LEU A 4 16.23 34.66 -8.24
CA LEU A 4 15.31 33.66 -7.69
C LEU A 4 14.82 32.82 -8.87
N TRP A 5 15.51 31.72 -9.15
CA TRP A 5 14.96 30.67 -10.01
C TRP A 5 13.90 29.95 -9.18
N THR A 6 12.64 30.32 -9.42
CA THR A 6 11.50 29.54 -8.93
C THR A 6 11.43 28.32 -9.84
N VAL A 7 11.70 27.14 -9.30
CA VAL A 7 11.56 25.88 -10.02
C VAL A 7 10.05 25.59 -10.07
N CYS A 8 9.43 25.99 -11.18
CA CYS A 8 8.04 25.66 -11.46
C CYS A 8 8.01 24.31 -12.17
N ALA A 9 7.72 23.23 -11.45
CA ALA A 9 7.22 22.02 -12.08
C ALA A 9 5.84 22.32 -12.67
N GLU A 10 5.60 21.93 -13.93
CA GLU A 10 4.29 22.08 -14.57
C GLU A 10 3.23 21.38 -13.71
N ALA A 11 2.15 22.12 -13.42
CA ALA A 11 1.02 21.59 -12.68
C ALA A 11 0.28 20.60 -13.59
N TYR A 12 0.50 19.31 -13.38
CA TYR A 12 -0.26 18.28 -14.06
C TYR A 12 -1.70 18.29 -13.57
N ASN A 13 -2.62 18.62 -14.47
CA ASN A 13 -4.04 18.51 -14.25
C ASN A 13 -4.53 17.14 -14.78
N PRO A 14 -4.88 16.18 -13.92
CA PRO A 14 -5.37 14.86 -14.36
C PRO A 14 -6.72 14.95 -15.10
N ASP A 15 -7.41 16.09 -15.02
CA ASP A 15 -8.68 16.37 -15.68
C ASP A 15 -8.48 17.12 -17.03
N GLU A 16 -7.25 17.51 -17.41
CA GLU A 16 -6.93 18.10 -18.72
C GLU A 16 -6.57 17.01 -19.75
N ASP A 17 -7.44 16.82 -20.73
CA ASP A 17 -7.23 15.98 -21.92
C ASP A 17 -6.22 16.59 -22.93
N GLU A 18 -5.20 17.34 -22.48
CA GLU A 18 -4.18 17.90 -23.39
C GLU A 18 -3.16 16.84 -23.87
N GLU A 19 -3.10 15.67 -23.21
CA GLU A 19 -2.05 14.66 -23.39
C GLU A 19 -2.24 13.68 -24.58
N GLU A 20 -3.33 13.77 -25.35
CA GLU A 20 -3.48 12.98 -26.60
C GLU A 20 -2.47 13.37 -27.70
N ARG A 21 -1.68 14.43 -27.49
CA ARG A 21 -0.77 15.00 -28.50
C ARG A 21 0.67 14.51 -28.44
N GLU A 22 1.10 13.85 -27.36
CA GLU A 22 2.49 13.42 -27.24
C GLU A 22 2.74 12.01 -27.78
N PRO A 23 3.77 11.81 -28.62
CA PRO A 23 4.05 10.52 -29.23
C PRO A 23 4.34 9.45 -28.18
N ARG A 24 3.96 8.20 -28.48
CA ARG A 24 4.34 7.05 -27.66
C ARG A 24 5.86 6.89 -27.71
N VAL A 25 6.50 6.92 -26.55
CA VAL A 25 7.93 6.65 -26.42
C VAL A 25 8.14 5.14 -26.41
N THR A 26 9.04 4.65 -27.26
CA THR A 26 9.38 3.23 -27.33
C THR A 26 10.89 3.06 -27.42
N TYR A 27 11.44 2.26 -26.51
CA TYR A 27 12.85 1.87 -26.55
C TYR A 27 12.96 0.42 -27.01
N PRO A 28 13.70 0.12 -28.09
CA PRO A 28 13.95 -1.25 -28.52
C PRO A 28 14.59 -2.07 -27.40
N LYS A 29 14.12 -3.32 -27.25
CA LYS A 29 14.61 -4.28 -26.25
C LYS A 29 14.78 -5.63 -26.92
N THR A 30 15.78 -6.39 -26.49
CA THR A 30 15.85 -7.81 -26.83
C THR A 30 14.75 -8.59 -26.13
N ASP A 31 14.42 -9.78 -26.63
CA ASP A 31 13.44 -10.66 -25.99
C ASP A 31 13.85 -11.00 -24.55
N GLU A 32 15.15 -11.22 -24.30
CA GLU A 32 15.69 -11.46 -22.97
C GLU A 32 15.52 -10.25 -22.04
N GLN A 33 15.80 -9.03 -22.53
CA GLN A 33 15.58 -7.81 -21.76
C GLN A 33 14.10 -7.63 -21.42
N ARG A 34 13.20 -7.87 -22.39
CA ARG A 34 11.76 -7.77 -22.19
C ARG A 34 11.26 -8.77 -21.16
N GLN A 35 11.77 -10.00 -21.18
CA GLN A 35 11.42 -11.03 -20.20
C GLN A 35 11.87 -10.67 -18.78
N ARG A 36 13.12 -10.21 -18.61
CA ARG A 36 13.62 -9.81 -17.29
C ARG A 36 12.88 -8.60 -16.73
N LEU A 37 12.60 -7.61 -17.58
CA LEU A 37 11.79 -6.45 -17.21
C LEU A 37 10.38 -6.85 -16.79
N GLN A 38 9.72 -7.76 -17.54
CA GLN A 38 8.40 -8.29 -17.16
C GLN A 38 8.42 -8.93 -15.76
N GLU A 39 9.44 -9.72 -15.47
CA GLU A 39 9.58 -10.35 -14.16
C GLU A 39 9.83 -9.31 -13.06
N ALA A 40 10.71 -8.33 -13.30
CA ALA A 40 11.00 -7.26 -12.35
C ALA A 40 9.77 -6.36 -12.05
N CYS A 41 8.88 -6.19 -13.02
CA CYS A 41 7.67 -5.39 -12.90
C CYS A 41 6.48 -6.11 -12.23
N LYS A 42 6.51 -7.44 -12.14
CA LYS A 42 5.38 -8.27 -11.73
C LYS A 42 4.84 -7.95 -10.33
N ASP A 43 5.73 -7.70 -9.38
CA ASP A 43 5.38 -7.43 -7.98
C ASP A 43 5.29 -5.92 -7.66
N ILE A 44 5.43 -5.07 -8.68
CA ILE A 44 5.30 -3.62 -8.52
C ILE A 44 3.83 -3.30 -8.35
N LEU A 45 3.52 -2.85 -7.14
CA LEU A 45 2.19 -2.50 -6.69
C LEU A 45 1.46 -1.52 -7.62
N LEU A 46 2.17 -0.51 -8.13
CA LEU A 46 1.62 0.49 -9.05
C LEU A 46 1.15 -0.12 -10.37
N PHE A 47 1.72 -1.27 -10.74
CA PHE A 47 1.43 -1.94 -12.00
C PHE A 47 0.38 -3.05 -11.88
N LYS A 48 0.01 -3.45 -10.65
CA LYS A 48 -0.99 -4.51 -10.41
C LYS A 48 -2.37 -4.22 -11.03
N ASN A 49 -2.73 -2.93 -11.16
CA ASN A 49 -4.03 -2.51 -11.69
C ASN A 49 -3.97 -2.12 -13.19
N LEU A 50 -2.86 -2.35 -13.87
CA LEU A 50 -2.76 -2.11 -15.32
C LEU A 50 -3.35 -3.29 -16.08
N ASP A 51 -4.08 -2.99 -17.15
CA ASP A 51 -4.43 -4.02 -18.13
C ASP A 51 -3.21 -4.44 -18.97
N GLN A 52 -3.39 -5.47 -19.80
CA GLN A 52 -2.30 -6.01 -20.61
C GLN A 52 -1.75 -5.01 -21.64
N GLU A 53 -2.60 -4.15 -22.20
CA GLU A 53 -2.18 -3.13 -23.16
C GLU A 53 -1.37 -2.05 -22.47
N GLN A 54 -1.85 -1.55 -21.34
CA GLN A 54 -1.18 -0.54 -20.51
C GLN A 54 0.15 -1.05 -19.98
N MET A 55 0.19 -2.30 -19.50
CA MET A 55 1.45 -2.95 -19.11
C MET A 55 2.41 -3.01 -20.29
N SER A 56 1.96 -3.41 -21.49
CA SER A 56 2.82 -3.40 -22.67
C SER A 56 3.37 -2.01 -22.98
N GLN A 57 2.55 -0.96 -22.89
CA GLN A 57 2.98 0.42 -23.10
C GLN A 57 4.03 0.87 -22.08
N VAL A 58 3.89 0.48 -20.80
CA VAL A 58 4.93 0.72 -19.78
C VAL A 58 6.23 0.04 -20.18
N LEU A 59 6.18 -1.26 -20.48
CA LEU A 59 7.36 -2.05 -20.84
C LEU A 59 8.05 -1.52 -22.09
N ASP A 60 7.30 -1.08 -23.10
CA ASP A 60 7.84 -0.51 -24.34
C ASP A 60 8.54 0.84 -24.06
N ALA A 61 8.03 1.65 -23.14
CA ALA A 61 8.56 2.96 -22.80
C ALA A 61 9.71 2.96 -21.77
N MET A 62 9.97 1.85 -21.07
CA MET A 62 11.10 1.79 -20.14
C MET A 62 12.45 1.69 -20.88
N PHE A 63 13.49 2.30 -20.33
CA PHE A 63 14.86 2.19 -20.84
C PHE A 63 15.83 1.72 -19.75
N GLU A 64 16.91 1.03 -20.14
CA GLU A 64 17.91 0.53 -19.19
C GLU A 64 18.92 1.63 -18.83
N LYS A 65 19.22 1.77 -17.54
CA LYS A 65 20.31 2.59 -17.01
C LYS A 65 21.26 1.70 -16.22
N VAL A 66 22.50 1.55 -16.68
CA VAL A 66 23.57 0.87 -15.93
C VAL A 66 24.14 1.85 -14.90
N VAL A 67 24.42 1.35 -13.70
CA VAL A 67 24.95 2.14 -12.58
C VAL A 67 26.21 1.51 -11.99
N VAL A 68 27.06 2.34 -11.40
CA VAL A 68 28.29 1.90 -10.72
C VAL A 68 28.20 2.11 -9.21
N THR A 69 29.02 1.37 -8.44
CA THR A 69 29.11 1.55 -6.98
C THR A 69 29.43 3.00 -6.62
N GLY A 70 28.69 3.57 -5.67
CA GLY A 70 28.80 4.94 -5.20
C GLY A 70 28.02 5.95 -6.05
N GLU A 71 27.41 5.55 -7.17
CA GLU A 71 26.56 6.44 -7.96
C GLU A 71 25.29 6.79 -7.18
N HIS A 72 24.93 8.08 -7.18
CA HIS A 72 23.65 8.57 -6.69
C HIS A 72 22.61 8.45 -7.81
N ILE A 73 21.53 7.72 -7.55
CA ILE A 73 20.48 7.48 -8.55
C ILE A 73 19.45 8.61 -8.48
N ILE A 74 19.05 8.96 -7.25
CA ILE A 74 18.24 10.12 -6.92
C ILE A 74 18.80 10.74 -5.65
N ASP A 75 18.70 12.06 -5.53
CA ASP A 75 19.02 12.79 -4.31
C ASP A 75 17.76 13.34 -3.66
N GLN A 76 17.71 13.32 -2.33
CA GLN A 76 16.62 13.92 -1.57
C GLN A 76 16.49 15.41 -1.92
N ASP A 77 15.24 15.90 -1.93
CA ASP A 77 14.84 17.26 -2.24
C ASP A 77 14.98 17.67 -3.72
N ASP A 78 15.53 16.82 -4.58
CA ASP A 78 15.52 17.04 -6.03
C ASP A 78 14.14 16.83 -6.63
N ASP A 79 13.93 17.37 -7.83
CA ASP A 79 12.73 17.08 -8.61
C ASP A 79 12.74 15.64 -9.12
N GLY A 80 11.56 15.03 -9.15
CA GLY A 80 11.41 13.73 -9.81
C GLY A 80 11.52 13.82 -11.32
N ASP A 81 12.25 12.89 -11.92
CA ASP A 81 12.44 12.79 -13.37
C ASP A 81 11.97 11.43 -13.89
N ASN A 82 12.34 10.35 -13.19
CA ASN A 82 12.03 8.98 -13.56
C ASN A 82 11.50 8.16 -12.37
N PHE A 83 10.81 7.07 -12.70
CA PHE A 83 10.53 5.95 -11.82
C PHE A 83 11.50 4.82 -12.15
N TYR A 84 12.01 4.13 -11.14
CA TYR A 84 13.07 3.14 -11.30
C TYR A 84 12.62 1.78 -10.79
N VAL A 85 12.95 0.75 -11.56
CA VAL A 85 12.78 -0.66 -11.20
C VAL A 85 14.15 -1.31 -11.20
N ILE A 86 14.48 -2.02 -10.13
CA ILE A 86 15.78 -2.67 -9.98
C ILE A 86 15.82 -3.94 -10.81
N GLU A 87 16.75 -4.00 -11.75
CA GLU A 87 17.08 -5.21 -12.52
C GLU A 87 18.13 -6.03 -11.78
N ARG A 88 19.20 -5.36 -11.28
CA ARG A 88 20.27 -5.97 -10.50
C ARG A 88 21.08 -4.91 -9.74
N GLY A 89 21.81 -5.35 -8.73
CA GLY A 89 22.63 -4.52 -7.87
C GLY A 89 21.98 -4.28 -6.50
N THR A 90 22.75 -3.67 -5.63
CA THR A 90 22.38 -3.34 -4.25
C THR A 90 22.38 -1.84 -4.07
N PHE A 91 21.45 -1.31 -3.28
CA PHE A 91 21.24 0.13 -3.14
C PHE A 91 20.88 0.47 -1.70
N ASP A 92 21.43 1.56 -1.17
CA ASP A 92 21.06 2.07 0.15
C ASP A 92 20.09 3.25 0.02
N ILE A 93 19.13 3.31 0.95
CA ILE A 93 18.16 4.38 1.08
C ILE A 93 18.63 5.29 2.22
N MET A 94 18.95 6.54 1.88
CA MET A 94 19.50 7.52 2.79
C MET A 94 18.49 8.65 3.00
N LEU A 95 18.21 8.98 4.25
CA LEU A 95 17.31 10.07 4.62
C LEU A 95 18.06 11.08 5.47
N LYS A 96 18.00 12.34 5.07
CA LYS A 96 18.56 13.48 5.78
C LYS A 96 17.46 14.16 6.58
N ALA A 97 17.57 14.10 7.90
CA ALA A 97 16.68 14.77 8.85
C ALA A 97 17.53 15.48 9.91
N ASP A 98 17.16 16.72 10.25
CA ASP A 98 17.83 17.52 11.30
C ASP A 98 19.35 17.62 11.14
N GLY A 99 19.82 17.74 9.89
CA GLY A 99 21.24 17.83 9.55
C GLY A 99 22.02 16.51 9.65
N THR A 100 21.36 15.41 10.02
CA THR A 100 21.96 14.07 10.11
C THR A 100 21.46 13.18 8.98
N THR A 101 22.38 12.49 8.31
CA THR A 101 22.03 11.48 7.29
C THR A 101 22.01 10.10 7.93
N ARG A 102 20.92 9.37 7.74
CA ARG A 102 20.76 7.99 8.22
C ARG A 102 20.36 7.05 7.08
N THR A 103 20.89 5.83 7.10
CA THR A 103 20.39 4.74 6.26
C THR A 103 19.08 4.25 6.85
N VAL A 104 18.00 4.31 6.06
CA VAL A 104 16.65 3.91 6.50
C VAL A 104 16.20 2.57 5.89
N GLY A 105 16.98 2.04 4.96
CA GLY A 105 16.73 0.74 4.34
C GLY A 105 17.71 0.49 3.21
N SER A 106 17.57 -0.67 2.58
CA SER A 106 18.34 -1.06 1.41
C SER A 106 17.52 -1.93 0.47
N TYR A 107 17.94 -1.97 -0.79
CA TYR A 107 17.43 -2.87 -1.80
C TYR A 107 18.51 -3.87 -2.21
N ASP A 108 18.09 -5.10 -2.47
CA ASP A 108 18.95 -6.19 -2.91
C ASP A 108 18.36 -6.88 -4.14
N ASN A 109 18.87 -6.49 -5.33
CA ASN A 109 18.52 -7.04 -6.65
C ASN A 109 17.03 -7.02 -7.01
N ARG A 110 16.19 -6.33 -6.23
CA ARG A 110 14.74 -6.24 -6.43
C ARG A 110 14.19 -4.97 -5.84
N GLY A 111 13.00 -4.59 -6.31
CA GLY A 111 12.26 -3.44 -5.79
C GLY A 111 12.16 -2.31 -6.81
N SER A 112 11.49 -1.25 -6.38
CA SER A 112 11.31 -0.05 -7.18
C SER A 112 11.26 1.18 -6.28
N PHE A 113 11.57 2.34 -6.84
CA PHE A 113 11.58 3.61 -6.13
C PHE A 113 11.38 4.80 -7.09
N GLY A 114 11.16 5.97 -6.51
CA GLY A 114 11.01 7.22 -7.24
C GLY A 114 9.59 7.52 -7.70
N GLU A 115 8.61 6.73 -7.28
CA GLU A 115 7.20 6.89 -7.65
C GLU A 115 6.57 8.15 -7.05
N LEU A 116 6.94 8.50 -5.81
CA LEU A 116 6.25 9.54 -5.04
C LEU A 116 6.33 10.91 -5.71
N ALA A 117 7.51 11.29 -6.18
CA ALA A 117 7.74 12.58 -6.84
C ALA A 117 6.97 12.70 -8.17
N LEU A 118 6.75 11.57 -8.86
CA LEU A 118 5.99 11.55 -10.11
C LEU A 118 4.48 11.62 -9.88
N MET A 119 4.01 11.04 -8.77
CA MET A 119 2.60 10.94 -8.45
C MET A 119 2.06 12.20 -7.78
N TYR A 120 2.82 12.78 -6.85
CA TYR A 120 2.35 13.85 -5.97
C TYR A 120 2.98 15.21 -6.26
N ASN A 121 3.84 15.29 -7.29
CA ASN A 121 4.58 16.50 -7.63
C ASN A 121 5.33 17.08 -6.41
N THR A 122 5.87 16.19 -5.59
CA THR A 122 6.72 16.51 -4.44
C THR A 122 8.18 16.31 -4.79
N PRO A 123 9.12 16.95 -4.08
CA PRO A 123 10.54 16.60 -4.15
C PRO A 123 10.79 15.12 -3.81
N ARG A 124 11.95 14.60 -4.18
CA ARG A 124 12.42 13.27 -3.78
C ARG A 124 12.50 13.17 -2.26
N ALA A 125 11.85 12.16 -1.69
CA ALA A 125 11.77 11.99 -0.24
C ALA A 125 13.05 11.41 0.40
N ALA A 126 13.95 10.84 -0.40
CA ALA A 126 15.17 10.19 0.06
C ALA A 126 16.22 10.14 -1.06
N THR A 127 17.48 10.02 -0.69
CA THR A 127 18.60 9.73 -1.60
C THR A 127 18.75 8.21 -1.76
N ILE A 128 19.03 7.75 -2.99
CA ILE A 128 19.34 6.34 -3.28
C ILE A 128 20.74 6.25 -3.87
N ILE A 129 21.60 5.43 -3.28
CA ILE A 129 23.00 5.25 -3.69
C ILE A 129 23.25 3.79 -4.03
N ALA A 130 23.87 3.51 -5.18
CA ALA A 130 24.30 2.16 -5.53
C ALA A 130 25.45 1.71 -4.63
N THR A 131 25.35 0.54 -4.02
CA THR A 131 26.42 -0.10 -3.23
C THR A 131 27.15 -1.20 -4.01
N SER A 132 26.65 -1.56 -5.20
CA SER A 132 27.33 -2.42 -6.17
C SER A 132 27.05 -1.93 -7.61
N SER A 133 27.80 -2.43 -8.59
CA SER A 133 27.44 -2.24 -9.99
C SER A 133 26.08 -2.88 -10.28
N GLY A 134 25.21 -2.16 -10.98
CA GLY A 134 23.82 -2.56 -11.14
C GLY A 134 23.22 -2.13 -12.47
N ALA A 135 21.94 -2.41 -12.62
CA ALA A 135 21.11 -1.81 -13.66
C ALA A 135 19.70 -1.55 -13.14
N LEU A 136 19.09 -0.53 -13.73
CA LEU A 136 17.75 -0.08 -13.45
C LEU A 136 16.97 0.02 -14.76
N TRP A 137 15.70 -0.30 -14.71
CA TRP A 137 14.75 0.11 -15.73
C TRP A 137 14.10 1.43 -15.31
N CYS A 138 14.18 2.42 -16.18
CA CYS A 138 13.71 3.78 -15.93
C CYS A 138 12.46 4.06 -16.77
N LEU A 139 11.45 4.67 -16.17
CA LEU A 139 10.26 5.20 -16.85
C LEU A 139 10.17 6.70 -16.59
N ASP A 140 10.11 7.50 -17.64
CA ASP A 140 10.07 8.95 -17.53
C ASP A 140 8.77 9.47 -16.90
N ARG A 141 8.84 10.65 -16.28
CA ARG A 141 7.71 11.31 -15.62
C ARG A 141 6.46 11.38 -16.47
N LEU A 142 6.57 11.84 -17.72
CA LEU A 142 5.41 12.09 -18.58
C LEU A 142 4.72 10.77 -18.92
N THR A 143 5.47 9.77 -19.36
CA THR A 143 4.92 8.45 -19.64
C THR A 143 4.35 7.77 -18.40
N PHE A 144 5.04 7.87 -17.26
CA PHE A 144 4.56 7.34 -15.98
C PHE A 144 3.21 7.97 -15.62
N ARG A 145 3.08 9.30 -15.71
CA ARG A 145 1.83 9.99 -15.35
C ARG A 145 0.69 9.62 -16.31
N ARG A 146 0.93 9.66 -17.61
CA ARG A 146 -0.06 9.32 -18.64
C ARG A 146 -0.66 7.93 -18.45
N ILE A 147 0.17 6.93 -18.14
CA ILE A 147 -0.28 5.53 -18.04
C ILE A 147 -0.76 5.18 -16.61
N ILE A 148 0.04 5.51 -15.59
CA ILE A 148 -0.19 5.06 -14.21
C ILE A 148 -1.14 5.99 -13.45
N VAL A 149 -1.00 7.30 -13.62
CA VAL A 149 -1.79 8.28 -12.87
C VAL A 149 -3.21 8.37 -13.41
N ARG A 150 -3.44 8.30 -14.73
CA ARG A 150 -4.80 8.33 -15.32
C ARG A 150 -5.72 7.23 -14.78
N ASN A 151 -5.19 6.02 -14.58
CA ASN A 151 -5.95 4.90 -13.99
C ASN A 151 -6.28 5.10 -12.50
N ASN A 152 -5.38 5.71 -11.74
CA ASN A 152 -5.51 5.85 -10.29
C ASN A 152 -6.05 7.22 -9.84
N ALA A 153 -6.13 8.23 -10.72
CA ALA A 153 -6.45 9.62 -10.36
C ALA A 153 -7.83 9.76 -9.73
N LYS A 154 -8.87 9.16 -10.33
CA LYS A 154 -10.24 9.20 -9.78
C LYS A 154 -10.30 8.53 -8.41
N LYS A 155 -9.66 7.36 -8.28
CA LYS A 155 -9.58 6.59 -7.04
C LYS A 155 -8.82 7.35 -5.95
N ARG A 156 -7.71 8.00 -6.31
CA ARG A 156 -6.90 8.83 -5.42
C ARG A 156 -7.66 10.05 -4.92
N LYS A 157 -8.25 10.82 -5.82
CA LYS A 157 -9.07 11.99 -5.46
C LYS A 157 -10.25 11.60 -4.56
N MET A 158 -10.86 10.45 -4.81
CA MET A 158 -11.97 9.92 -4.02
C MET A 158 -11.54 9.46 -2.62
N TYR A 159 -10.43 8.72 -2.51
CA TYR A 159 -10.01 8.10 -1.25
C TYR A 159 -9.01 8.90 -0.44
N GLU A 160 -8.26 9.84 -1.01
CA GLU A 160 -7.31 10.67 -0.26
C GLU A 160 -8.00 11.41 0.89
N ALA A 161 -9.10 12.10 0.59
CA ALA A 161 -9.88 12.81 1.60
C ALA A 161 -10.44 11.85 2.66
N PHE A 162 -10.91 10.67 2.24
CA PHE A 162 -11.46 9.67 3.18
C PHE A 162 -10.37 9.06 4.07
N ILE A 163 -9.26 8.62 3.49
CA ILE A 163 -8.11 8.03 4.18
C ILE A 163 -7.49 9.02 5.17
N GLY A 164 -7.42 10.31 4.81
CA GLY A 164 -6.98 11.37 5.71
C GLY A 164 -7.86 11.56 6.95
N THR A 165 -9.12 11.11 6.93
CA THR A 165 -10.00 11.18 8.11
C THR A 165 -9.87 9.99 9.05
N LEU A 166 -9.16 8.92 8.66
CA LEU A 166 -9.08 7.68 9.43
C LEU A 166 -8.09 7.84 10.60
N PRO A 167 -8.53 7.74 11.87
CA PRO A 167 -7.64 7.89 13.02
C PRO A 167 -6.45 6.93 13.00
N LEU A 168 -6.65 5.71 12.50
CA LEU A 168 -5.62 4.68 12.34
C LEU A 168 -4.43 5.13 11.47
N LEU A 169 -4.68 5.99 10.49
CA LEU A 169 -3.69 6.39 9.48
C LEU A 169 -3.13 7.78 9.72
N THR A 170 -3.46 8.40 10.86
CA THR A 170 -2.96 9.73 11.24
C THR A 170 -1.46 9.75 11.53
N SER A 171 -0.87 8.60 11.89
CA SER A 171 0.57 8.45 12.08
C SER A 171 1.35 8.36 10.78
N LEU A 172 0.67 8.13 9.65
CA LEU A 172 1.30 8.06 8.33
C LEU A 172 1.42 9.46 7.73
N GLU A 173 2.55 9.75 7.11
CA GLU A 173 2.73 10.95 6.29
C GLU A 173 1.83 10.93 5.05
N VAL A 174 1.67 12.07 4.38
CA VAL A 174 0.86 12.19 3.15
C VAL A 174 1.31 11.16 2.11
N SER A 175 2.63 11.06 1.89
CA SER A 175 3.23 10.14 0.91
C SER A 175 2.92 8.66 1.24
N GLU A 176 2.96 8.29 2.52
CA GLU A 176 2.67 6.94 3.01
C GLU A 176 1.17 6.61 2.89
N ARG A 177 0.28 7.56 3.24
CA ARG A 177 -1.17 7.40 3.05
C ARG A 177 -1.53 7.21 1.58
N MET A 178 -0.81 7.85 0.67
CA MET A 178 -1.08 7.66 -0.74
C MET A 178 -0.60 6.31 -1.28
N LYS A 179 0.52 5.77 -0.75
CA LYS A 179 0.90 4.36 -1.00
C LYS A 179 -0.20 3.40 -0.53
N VAL A 180 -0.85 3.69 0.60
CA VAL A 180 -2.02 2.95 1.09
C VAL A 180 -3.18 3.05 0.08
N VAL A 181 -3.53 4.23 -0.41
CA VAL A 181 -4.60 4.39 -1.42
C VAL A 181 -4.34 3.57 -2.69
N ASP A 182 -3.07 3.47 -3.09
CA ASP A 182 -2.68 2.73 -4.29
C ASP A 182 -2.94 1.23 -4.17
N VAL A 183 -2.80 0.65 -2.96
CA VAL A 183 -3.00 -0.80 -2.74
C VAL A 183 -4.44 -1.19 -2.49
N LEU A 184 -5.27 -0.26 -2.05
CA LEU A 184 -6.62 -0.59 -1.60
C LEU A 184 -7.47 -1.06 -2.78
N SER A 185 -8.01 -2.26 -2.70
CA SER A 185 -9.08 -2.69 -3.62
C SER A 185 -10.44 -2.38 -3.01
N THR A 186 -11.47 -2.31 -3.83
CA THR A 186 -12.85 -2.16 -3.36
C THR A 186 -13.58 -3.48 -3.49
N LYS A 187 -14.27 -3.91 -2.43
CA LYS A 187 -15.22 -5.03 -2.45
C LYS A 187 -16.58 -4.58 -1.96
N VAL A 188 -17.64 -5.04 -2.63
CA VAL A 188 -19.03 -4.79 -2.26
C VAL A 188 -19.64 -6.11 -1.81
N TYR A 189 -20.38 -6.06 -0.70
CA TYR A 189 -21.03 -7.18 -0.07
C TYR A 189 -22.52 -6.88 0.06
N ASN A 190 -23.36 -7.85 -0.26
CA ASN A 190 -24.81 -7.71 -0.10
C ASN A 190 -25.21 -7.90 1.36
N SER A 191 -26.37 -7.38 1.73
CA SER A 191 -26.95 -7.61 3.07
C SER A 191 -26.98 -9.10 3.42
N GLY A 192 -26.45 -9.46 4.59
CA GLY A 192 -26.35 -10.81 5.11
C GLY A 192 -25.13 -11.60 4.64
N GLU A 193 -24.35 -11.08 3.69
CA GLU A 193 -23.16 -11.76 3.17
C GLU A 193 -22.05 -11.84 4.21
N GLN A 194 -21.39 -13.00 4.30
CA GLN A 194 -20.26 -13.21 5.19
C GLN A 194 -18.98 -12.65 4.54
N ILE A 195 -18.30 -11.75 5.26
CA ILE A 195 -17.06 -11.09 4.82
C ILE A 195 -15.85 -11.86 5.35
N ILE A 196 -15.90 -12.30 6.60
CA ILE A 196 -14.86 -13.08 7.29
C ILE A 196 -15.53 -14.24 8.02
N ALA A 197 -14.94 -15.43 7.95
CA ALA A 197 -15.31 -16.54 8.81
C ALA A 197 -14.30 -16.72 9.95
N GLN A 198 -14.82 -16.93 11.16
CA GLN A 198 -14.01 -17.31 12.31
C GLN A 198 -13.26 -18.62 12.04
N GLY A 199 -11.98 -18.68 12.39
CA GLY A 199 -11.10 -19.83 12.21
C GLY A 199 -10.33 -19.84 10.88
N ASP A 200 -10.69 -19.01 9.91
CA ASP A 200 -9.94 -18.90 8.65
C ASP A 200 -8.57 -18.25 8.86
N LEU A 201 -7.65 -18.48 7.93
CA LEU A 201 -6.41 -17.72 7.86
C LEU A 201 -6.69 -16.29 7.38
N ALA A 202 -5.96 -15.32 7.94
CA ALA A 202 -6.13 -13.92 7.58
C ALA A 202 -5.26 -13.53 6.39
N GLU A 203 -5.91 -13.20 5.27
CA GLU A 203 -5.24 -12.76 4.04
C GLU A 203 -5.42 -11.27 3.74
N SER A 204 -6.30 -10.60 4.48
CA SER A 204 -6.67 -9.21 4.19
C SER A 204 -7.13 -8.41 5.41
N PHE A 205 -6.97 -7.10 5.31
CA PHE A 205 -7.45 -6.08 6.24
C PHE A 205 -8.55 -5.24 5.58
N TYR A 206 -9.55 -4.80 6.36
CA TYR A 206 -10.75 -4.16 5.82
C TYR A 206 -11.02 -2.81 6.50
N ILE A 207 -11.40 -1.82 5.70
CA ILE A 207 -11.94 -0.52 6.17
C ILE A 207 -13.34 -0.37 5.59
N VAL A 208 -14.33 -0.07 6.43
CA VAL A 208 -15.71 0.16 5.98
C VAL A 208 -15.79 1.53 5.30
N GLU A 209 -16.11 1.55 4.01
CA GLU A 209 -16.36 2.79 3.26
C GLU A 209 -17.82 3.22 3.39
N SER A 210 -18.76 2.28 3.32
CA SER A 210 -20.19 2.52 3.52
C SER A 210 -20.90 1.26 4.01
N GLY A 211 -22.02 1.45 4.71
CA GLY A 211 -22.80 0.37 5.31
C GLY A 211 -22.33 0.00 6.72
N HIS A 212 -22.84 -1.11 7.22
CA HIS A 212 -22.56 -1.61 8.57
C HIS A 212 -22.15 -3.08 8.54
N VAL A 213 -21.10 -3.41 9.29
CA VAL A 213 -20.58 -4.77 9.44
C VAL A 213 -20.77 -5.22 10.88
N ARG A 214 -21.47 -6.33 11.08
CA ARG A 214 -21.61 -6.99 12.38
C ARG A 214 -20.46 -7.97 12.56
N ILE A 215 -19.81 -7.92 13.73
CA ILE A 215 -18.79 -8.89 14.13
C ILE A 215 -19.39 -9.83 15.18
N THR A 216 -19.37 -11.14 14.92
CA THR A 216 -19.88 -12.17 15.82
C THR A 216 -18.81 -13.19 16.18
N MET A 217 -18.87 -13.72 17.39
CA MET A 217 -17.95 -14.76 17.86
C MET A 217 -18.76 -15.95 18.37
N LYS A 218 -18.41 -17.16 17.92
CA LYS A 218 -18.95 -18.41 18.47
C LYS A 218 -18.31 -18.71 19.80
N ARG A 219 -19.12 -19.01 20.81
CA ARG A 219 -18.61 -19.48 22.11
C ARG A 219 -18.09 -20.92 21.98
N SER A 220 -16.94 -21.21 22.59
CA SER A 220 -16.48 -22.61 22.69
C SER A 220 -17.44 -23.39 23.60
N LYS A 221 -17.91 -24.56 23.14
CA LYS A 221 -18.91 -25.37 23.84
C LYS A 221 -18.53 -25.66 25.29
N SER A 222 -19.34 -25.17 26.22
CA SER A 222 -19.45 -25.79 27.56
C SER A 222 -20.10 -27.17 27.40
N LYS A 223 -19.77 -28.13 28.28
CA LYS A 223 -20.32 -29.50 28.24
C LYS A 223 -21.86 -29.59 28.31
N ASN A 224 -22.55 -28.47 28.55
CA ASN A 224 -24.00 -28.40 28.72
C ASN A 224 -24.77 -27.61 27.64
N ASP A 225 -24.10 -27.02 26.63
CA ASP A 225 -24.80 -26.22 25.60
C ASP A 225 -25.13 -27.06 24.36
N THR A 226 -26.39 -27.01 23.93
CA THR A 226 -26.94 -27.81 22.81
C THR A 226 -26.81 -27.13 21.45
N GLU A 227 -26.47 -25.84 21.39
CA GLU A 227 -26.25 -25.08 20.14
C GLU A 227 -25.04 -24.13 20.24
N ASP A 228 -24.40 -23.87 19.10
CA ASP A 228 -23.36 -22.84 19.00
C ASP A 228 -24.03 -21.46 19.04
N GLU A 229 -24.11 -20.83 20.22
CA GLU A 229 -24.55 -19.43 20.32
C GLU A 229 -23.49 -18.48 19.72
N GLU A 230 -23.91 -17.71 18.70
CA GLU A 230 -23.15 -16.59 18.18
C GLU A 230 -23.48 -15.31 18.95
N VAL A 231 -22.45 -14.68 19.51
CA VAL A 231 -22.59 -13.41 20.24
C VAL A 231 -22.04 -12.27 19.40
N GLU A 232 -22.83 -11.22 19.21
CA GLU A 232 -22.35 -9.98 18.60
C GLU A 232 -21.40 -9.25 19.55
N ILE A 233 -20.16 -9.03 19.10
CA ILE A 233 -19.12 -8.37 19.90
C ILE A 233 -18.90 -6.91 19.51
N ALA A 234 -19.18 -6.56 18.25
CA ALA A 234 -19.02 -5.19 17.75
C ALA A 234 -19.80 -4.96 16.46
N THR A 235 -20.07 -3.70 16.16
CA THR A 235 -20.52 -3.24 14.85
C THR A 235 -19.53 -2.21 14.31
N CYS A 236 -19.10 -2.38 13.06
CA CYS A 236 -18.23 -1.43 12.35
C CYS A 236 -19.05 -0.64 11.31
N SER A 237 -18.86 0.67 11.30
CA SER A 237 -19.49 1.63 10.39
C SER A 237 -18.42 2.42 9.62
N ARG A 238 -18.84 3.34 8.75
CA ARG A 238 -17.93 4.12 7.88
C ARG A 238 -16.72 4.68 8.63
N GLY A 239 -15.53 4.37 8.12
CA GLY A 239 -14.23 4.79 8.66
C GLY A 239 -13.68 3.88 9.76
N GLN A 240 -14.47 2.94 10.28
CA GLN A 240 -13.97 1.89 11.15
C GLN A 240 -13.37 0.74 10.33
N TYR A 241 -12.46 0.00 10.94
CA TYR A 241 -11.78 -1.12 10.32
C TYR A 241 -12.02 -2.41 11.09
N PHE A 242 -11.72 -3.55 10.46
CA PHE A 242 -11.76 -4.86 11.10
C PHE A 242 -10.82 -5.84 10.41
N GLY A 243 -10.51 -6.95 11.09
CA GLY A 243 -9.68 -8.02 10.56
C GLY A 243 -8.17 -7.79 10.69
N GLU A 244 -7.75 -6.81 11.46
CA GLU A 244 -6.35 -6.57 11.82
C GLU A 244 -5.81 -7.59 12.82
N LEU A 245 -6.64 -8.06 13.76
CA LEU A 245 -6.17 -8.85 14.91
C LEU A 245 -5.39 -10.09 14.48
N ALA A 246 -5.93 -10.83 13.52
CA ALA A 246 -5.33 -12.04 12.99
C ALA A 246 -4.03 -11.78 12.22
N LEU A 247 -3.90 -10.61 11.59
CA LEU A 247 -2.67 -10.20 10.90
C LEU A 247 -1.59 -9.79 11.90
N VAL A 248 -1.97 -9.05 12.96
CA VAL A 248 -1.04 -8.59 14.01
C VAL A 248 -0.54 -9.74 14.87
N THR A 249 -1.40 -10.72 15.17
CA THR A 249 -1.09 -11.85 16.07
C THR A 249 -0.62 -13.10 15.34
N ASN A 250 -0.70 -13.11 14.00
CA ASN A 250 -0.45 -14.28 13.15
C ASN A 250 -1.23 -15.53 13.59
N LYS A 251 -2.50 -15.32 13.97
CA LYS A 251 -3.44 -16.36 14.41
C LYS A 251 -4.63 -16.40 13.45
N PRO A 252 -5.40 -17.50 13.43
CA PRO A 252 -6.67 -17.55 12.69
C PRO A 252 -7.64 -16.44 13.12
N ARG A 253 -8.62 -16.15 12.26
CA ARG A 253 -9.69 -15.17 12.52
C ARG A 253 -10.40 -15.49 13.83
N ALA A 254 -10.34 -14.56 14.78
CA ALA A 254 -10.97 -14.75 16.09
C ALA A 254 -12.50 -14.71 16.03
N ALA A 255 -13.07 -13.99 15.06
CA ALA A 255 -14.50 -13.75 14.93
C ALA A 255 -14.92 -13.75 13.45
N SER A 256 -16.21 -13.94 13.20
CA SER A 256 -16.83 -13.78 11.89
C SER A 256 -17.29 -12.34 11.69
N ALA A 257 -17.40 -11.91 10.44
CA ALA A 257 -17.92 -10.59 10.07
C ALA A 257 -18.97 -10.73 8.97
N TYR A 258 -20.10 -10.02 9.12
CA TYR A 258 -21.23 -10.08 8.20
C TYR A 258 -21.70 -8.68 7.81
N ALA A 259 -22.03 -8.49 6.55
CA ALA A 259 -22.68 -7.27 6.08
C ALA A 259 -24.11 -7.19 6.62
N MET A 260 -24.48 -6.11 7.29
CA MET A 260 -25.85 -5.90 7.81
C MET A 260 -26.78 -5.26 6.77
N ASP A 261 -26.18 -4.51 5.85
CA ASP A 261 -26.81 -3.86 4.71
C ASP A 261 -25.86 -4.00 3.50
N ASN A 262 -26.07 -3.23 2.42
CA ASN A 262 -25.11 -3.21 1.32
C ASN A 262 -23.83 -2.50 1.76
N VAL A 263 -22.78 -3.29 2.01
CA VAL A 263 -21.51 -2.82 2.53
C VAL A 263 -20.50 -2.66 1.40
N LYS A 264 -19.77 -1.55 1.43
CA LYS A 264 -18.58 -1.35 0.59
C LYS A 264 -17.36 -1.25 1.49
N CYS A 265 -16.38 -2.10 1.25
CA CYS A 265 -15.12 -2.13 1.98
C CYS A 265 -13.95 -1.76 1.07
N LEU A 266 -12.99 -1.03 1.64
CA LEU A 266 -11.63 -0.97 1.12
C LEU A 266 -10.84 -2.14 1.71
N VAL A 267 -10.15 -2.89 0.86
CA VAL A 267 -9.49 -4.15 1.22
C VAL A 267 -8.01 -4.08 0.86
N MET A 268 -7.17 -4.36 1.85
CA MET A 268 -5.72 -4.42 1.73
C MET A 268 -5.26 -5.86 1.95
N ASP A 269 -4.40 -6.41 1.08
CA ASP A 269 -3.82 -7.73 1.28
C ASP A 269 -2.77 -7.75 2.41
N VAL A 270 -2.49 -8.92 2.99
CA VAL A 270 -1.54 -9.09 4.10
C VAL A 270 -0.14 -8.57 3.78
N GLN A 271 0.34 -8.76 2.56
CA GLN A 271 1.69 -8.33 2.16
C GLN A 271 1.80 -6.80 2.12
N ALA A 272 0.75 -6.13 1.64
CA ALA A 272 0.66 -4.68 1.63
C ALA A 272 0.46 -4.13 3.05
N PHE A 273 -0.31 -4.82 3.90
CA PHE A 273 -0.52 -4.47 5.30
C PHE A 273 0.79 -4.45 6.07
N GLU A 274 1.58 -5.52 6.03
CA GLU A 274 2.87 -5.61 6.72
C GLU A 274 3.85 -4.54 6.24
N ARG A 275 3.87 -4.31 4.92
CA ARG A 275 4.79 -3.35 4.30
C ARG A 275 4.42 -1.89 4.59
N LEU A 276 3.14 -1.53 4.64
CA LEU A 276 2.68 -0.14 4.65
C LEU A 276 2.12 0.32 6.00
N LEU A 277 1.56 -0.58 6.80
CA LEU A 277 0.94 -0.25 8.08
C LEU A 277 1.81 -0.62 9.29
N GLY A 278 3.08 -0.99 9.06
CA GLY A 278 4.09 -1.16 10.10
C GLY A 278 4.11 0.00 11.12
N PRO A 279 4.14 1.28 10.69
CA PRO A 279 4.08 2.42 11.62
C PRO A 279 2.78 2.52 12.43
N CYS A 280 1.70 1.91 11.95
CA CYS A 280 0.39 1.92 12.61
C CYS A 280 0.21 0.74 13.59
N MET A 281 1.18 -0.18 13.67
CA MET A 281 1.09 -1.39 14.50
C MET A 281 0.90 -1.07 15.97
N ASP A 282 1.51 -0.01 16.48
CA ASP A 282 1.36 0.39 17.89
C ASP A 282 -0.06 0.87 18.20
N ILE A 283 -0.70 1.57 17.26
CA ILE A 283 -2.11 2.00 17.37
C ILE A 283 -3.01 0.77 17.40
N MET A 284 -2.77 -0.19 16.50
CA MET A 284 -3.54 -1.42 16.42
C MET A 284 -3.38 -2.25 17.71
N LYS A 285 -2.15 -2.45 18.19
CA LYS A 285 -1.88 -3.17 19.44
C LYS A 285 -2.56 -2.54 20.65
N ARG A 286 -2.63 -1.22 20.73
CA ARG A 286 -3.34 -0.52 21.81
C ARG A 286 -4.84 -0.81 21.76
N ASN A 287 -5.43 -0.87 20.57
CA ASN A 287 -6.84 -1.24 20.40
C ASN A 287 -7.10 -2.72 20.71
N ILE A 288 -6.12 -3.61 20.50
CA ILE A 288 -6.21 -5.03 20.87
C ILE A 288 -6.44 -5.22 22.37
N ALA A 289 -5.74 -4.46 23.22
CA ALA A 289 -5.94 -4.53 24.68
C ALA A 289 -7.40 -4.24 25.08
N ASN A 290 -8.04 -3.28 24.40
CA ASN A 290 -9.45 -2.96 24.64
C ASN A 290 -10.38 -4.13 24.23
N TYR A 291 -10.05 -4.84 23.15
CA TYR A 291 -10.80 -6.04 22.75
C TYR A 291 -10.64 -7.16 23.77
N GLU A 292 -9.45 -7.38 24.31
CA GLU A 292 -9.24 -8.39 25.35
C GLU A 292 -10.09 -8.11 26.59
N GLU A 293 -10.15 -6.85 27.05
CA GLU A 293 -11.01 -6.46 28.16
C GLU A 293 -12.51 -6.72 27.86
N GLN A 294 -12.98 -6.35 26.67
CA GLN A 294 -14.36 -6.59 26.25
C GLN A 294 -14.68 -8.09 26.15
N LEU A 295 -13.77 -8.89 25.62
CA LEU A 295 -13.95 -10.33 25.50
C LEU A 295 -13.92 -11.01 26.87
N ILE A 296 -13.08 -10.56 27.81
CA ILE A 296 -13.10 -11.02 29.19
C ILE A 296 -14.45 -10.70 29.84
N MET A 297 -15.00 -9.50 29.64
CA MET A 297 -16.31 -9.12 30.16
C MET A 297 -17.46 -9.98 29.59
N LEU A 298 -17.41 -10.30 28.29
CA LEU A 298 -18.47 -11.06 27.61
C LEU A 298 -18.38 -12.58 27.85
N PHE A 299 -17.15 -13.13 27.94
CA PHE A 299 -16.93 -14.58 27.92
C PHE A 299 -16.31 -15.16 29.20
N GLY A 300 -15.86 -14.31 30.13
CA GLY A 300 -15.41 -14.73 31.47
C GLY A 300 -14.09 -15.51 31.52
N SER A 301 -13.36 -15.60 30.42
CA SER A 301 -12.05 -16.25 30.34
C SER A 301 -11.13 -15.53 29.35
N HIS A 302 -9.81 -15.67 29.54
CA HIS A 302 -8.83 -15.28 28.53
C HIS A 302 -9.02 -16.18 27.30
N ILE A 303 -9.74 -15.69 26.30
CA ILE A 303 -9.60 -16.22 24.95
C ILE A 303 -8.16 -15.90 24.55
N ALA A 304 -7.40 -16.91 24.13
CA ALA A 304 -5.95 -16.83 23.94
C ALA A 304 -5.56 -15.88 22.79
N ILE A 305 -5.63 -14.58 23.05
CA ILE A 305 -5.26 -13.52 22.11
C ILE A 305 -3.78 -13.15 22.29
N GLN A 306 -3.16 -13.45 23.44
CA GLN A 306 -1.74 -13.18 23.71
C GLN A 306 -0.74 -14.29 23.29
N GLU A 307 0.53 -13.85 23.22
CA GLU A 307 1.75 -14.17 22.45
C GLU A 307 2.08 -15.63 22.02
N PRO A 308 2.86 -15.79 20.92
CA PRO A 308 3.62 -17.02 20.69
C PRO A 308 4.69 -17.17 21.77
N ASN A 309 4.88 -18.40 22.25
CA ASN A 309 6.09 -18.74 23.00
C ASN A 309 7.34 -18.36 22.18
N ALA A 310 8.32 -17.82 22.89
CA ALA A 310 9.66 -17.43 22.43
C ALA A 310 10.33 -18.41 21.46
#